data_AF-A0A1V5K247-F1
#
_entry.id   AF-A0A1V5K247-F1
#
_cell.length_a   1.000
_cell.length_b   1.000
_cell.length_c   1.000
_cell.angle_alpha   90.00
_cell.angle_beta   90.00
_cell.angle_gamma   90.00
#
_symmetry.space_group_name_H-M   'P 1'
#
loop_
_entity.id
_entity.type
_entity.pdbx_description
1 polymer ?
#
loop_
_entity_poly.entity_id
_entity_poly.type
_entity_poly.pdbx_seq_one_letter_code
_entity_poly.pdbx_strand_id
1 'polypeptide(L)' 'MFRAGKDKKTEAEVSLIRQALEKTGGNRTKAAEILGVSRRTLLYRIKEYGIV' A
#
# COMPACT_ATOMS: atom_id res chain seq x y z
N MET A 1 -13.81 2.21 10.54
CA MET A 1 -12.33 2.26 10.74
C MET A 1 -11.87 0.81 10.70
N PHE A 2 -11.04 0.39 9.74
CA PHE A 2 -10.58 -1.00 9.67
C PHE A 2 -9.68 -1.29 10.87
N ARG A 3 -10.26 -1.81 11.96
CA ARG A 3 -9.59 -2.55 13.02
C ARG A 3 -10.29 -3.90 13.10
N ALA A 4 -9.72 -4.89 12.41
CA ALA A 4 -9.99 -6.30 12.63
C ALA A 4 -8.93 -7.12 11.87
N GLY A 5 -7.90 -7.58 12.59
CA GLY A 5 -7.11 -8.75 12.23
C GLY A 5 -5.94 -8.55 11.26
N LYS A 6 -4.73 -8.72 11.83
CA LYS A 6 -3.44 -9.02 11.19
C LYS A 6 -2.61 -7.85 10.66
N ASP A 7 -2.03 -7.13 11.61
CA ASP A 7 -0.64 -6.72 11.53
C ASP A 7 0.26 -7.94 11.27
N LYS A 8 0.46 -8.25 9.99
CA LYS A 8 1.61 -9.05 9.58
C LYS A 8 2.22 -8.30 8.40
N LYS A 9 3.32 -7.58 8.68
CA LYS A 9 4.23 -7.08 7.64
C LYS A 9 4.63 -8.30 6.82
N THR A 10 3.98 -8.51 5.69
CA THR A 10 4.39 -9.55 4.75
C THR A 10 5.23 -8.87 3.70
N GLU A 11 6.39 -9.44 3.40
CA GLU A 11 7.20 -8.98 2.27
C GLU A 11 6.38 -8.97 0.97
N ALA A 12 5.37 -9.84 0.87
CA ALA A 12 4.38 -9.84 -0.18
C ALA A 12 3.60 -8.51 -0.28
N GLU A 13 3.06 -7.99 0.83
CA GLU A 13 2.34 -6.72 0.83
C GLU A 13 3.24 -5.53 0.46
N VAL A 14 4.48 -5.52 0.95
CA VAL A 14 5.48 -4.49 0.59
C VAL A 14 5.81 -4.56 -0.90
N SER A 15 6.03 -5.76 -1.43
CA SER A 15 6.30 -5.99 -2.86
C SER A 15 5.13 -5.53 -3.73
N LEU A 16 3.90 -5.85 -3.34
CA LEU A 16 2.70 -5.42 -4.06
C LEU A 16 2.58 -3.89 -4.09
N ILE A 17 2.84 -3.22 -2.97
CA ILE A 17 2.81 -1.76 -2.90
C ILE A 17 3.88 -1.14 -3.80
N ARG A 18 5.11 -1.67 -3.78
CA ARG A 18 6.20 -1.19 -4.66
C ARG A 18 5.85 -1.37 -6.12
N GLN A 19 5.37 -2.54 -6.53
CA GLN A 19 4.96 -2.80 -7.90
C GLN A 19 3.81 -1.91 -8.35
N ALA A 20 2.82 -1.65 -7.49
CA ALA A 20 1.72 -0.75 -7.81
C ALA A 20 2.18 0.70 -7.97
N LEU A 21 3.13 1.14 -7.14
CA LEU A 21 3.76 2.47 -7.28
C LEU A 21 4.58 2.56 -8.57
N GLU A 22 5.39 1.56 -8.88
CA GLU A 22 6.18 1.51 -10.13
C GLU A 22 5.29 1.53 -11.37
N LYS A 23 4.26 0.67 -11.42
CA LYS A 23 3.29 0.61 -12.53
C LYS A 23 2.55 1.93 -12.77
N THR A 24 2.44 2.77 -11.75
CA THR A 24 1.71 4.04 -11.82
C THR A 24 2.62 5.26 -11.86
N GLY A 25 3.95 5.07 -11.92
CA GLY A 25 4.92 6.16 -11.88
C GLY A 25 4.87 6.96 -10.57
N GLY A 26 4.59 6.29 -9.44
CA GLY A 26 4.48 6.90 -8.12
C GLY A 26 3.11 7.54 -7.82
N ASN A 27 2.12 7.39 -8.71
CA ASN A 27 0.78 7.91 -8.45
C ASN A 27 0.06 7.07 -7.37
N ARG A 28 0.12 7.56 -6.14
CA ARG A 28 -0.45 6.90 -4.95
C ARG A 28 -1.98 6.69 -5.03
N THR A 29 -2.71 7.53 -5.77
CA THR A 29 -4.17 7.31 -5.94
C THR A 29 -4.41 6.11 -6.85
N LYS A 30 -3.77 6.07 -8.02
CA LYS A 30 -3.86 4.93 -8.95
C LYS A 30 -3.30 3.65 -8.36
N ALA A 31 -2.21 3.72 -7.60
CA ALA A 31 -1.65 2.56 -6.91
C ALA A 31 -2.64 1.98 -5.89
N ALA A 32 -3.38 2.83 -5.18
CA ALA A 32 -4.40 2.38 -4.23
C ALA A 32 -5.58 1.72 -4.94
N GLU A 33 -5.99 2.25 -6.10
CA GLU A 33 -7.01 1.64 -6.97
C GLU A 33 -6.57 0.26 -7.46
N ILE A 34 -5.33 0.11 -7.94
CA ILE A 34 -4.77 -1.19 -8.37
C ILE A 34 -4.76 -2.21 -7.22
N LEU A 35 -4.45 -1.75 -6.00
CA LEU A 35 -4.39 -2.61 -4.82
C LEU A 35 -5.77 -2.87 -4.19
N GLY A 36 -6.83 -2.24 -4.68
CA GLY A 36 -8.18 -2.39 -4.14
C GLY A 36 -8.35 -1.84 -2.72
N VAL A 37 -7.55 -0.83 -2.35
CA VAL A 37 -7.55 -0.24 -1.00
C VAL A 37 -7.82 1.25 -1.07
N SER A 38 -8.29 1.83 0.04
CA SER A 38 -8.42 3.29 0.09
C SER A 38 -7.05 3.96 -0.01
N ARG A 39 -6.99 5.13 -0.67
CA ARG A 39 -5.77 5.97 -0.71
C ARG A 39 -5.18 6.21 0.68
N ARG A 40 -6.04 6.43 1.69
CA ARG A 40 -5.62 6.64 3.09
C ARG A 40 -4.92 5.40 3.65
N THR A 41 -5.43 4.21 3.36
CA THR A 41 -4.82 2.95 3.79
C THR A 41 -3.46 2.74 3.13
N LEU A 42 -3.35 3.03 1.84
CA LEU A 42 -2.06 2.96 1.14
C LEU A 42 -1.03 3.92 1.75
N LEU A 43 -1.43 5.18 2.02
CA LEU A 43 -0.53 6.16 2.64
C LEU A 43 -0.03 5.71 4.02
N TYR A 44 -0.92 5.13 4.83
CA TYR A 44 -0.54 4.57 6.12
C TYR A 44 0.48 3.45 5.96
N ARG A 45 0.22 2.48 5.07
CA ARG A 45 1.14 1.37 4.79
C ARG A 45 2.50 1.84 4.25
N ILE A 46 2.51 2.80 3.35
CA ILE A 46 3.73 3.42 2.82
C ILE A 46 4.58 3.99 3.98
N LYS A 47 3.94 4.71 4.92
CA LYS A 47 4.60 5.27 6.10
C LYS A 47 5.11 4.17 7.05
N GLU A 48 4.27 3.21 7.40
CA GLU A 48 4.60 2.08 8.29
C GLU A 48 5.71 1.18 7.73
N TYR A 49 5.76 1.03 6.40
CA TYR A 49 6.71 0.18 5.72
C TYR A 49 7.98 0.92 5.28
N GLY A 50 8.05 2.23 5.49
CA GLY A 50 9.18 3.04 5.05
C GLY A 50 9.40 2.98 3.54
N ILE A 51 8.32 2.91 2.75
CA ILE A 51 8.40 2.86 1.30
C ILE A 51 8.53 4.30 0.79
N VAL A 52 9.75 4.76 0.55
CA VAL A 52 10.06 6.05 -0.07
C VAL A 52 11.35 5.94 -0.85
#